data_AF-A0AAD1AQJ9-F1
#
_entry.id   AF-A0AAD1AQJ9-F1
#
_cell.length_a   1.000
_cell.length_b   1.000
_cell.length_c   1.000
_cell.angle_alpha   90.00
_cell.angle_beta   90.00
_cell.angle_gamma   90.00
#
_symmetry.space_group_name_H-M   'P 1'
#
loop_
_entity.id
_entity.type
_entity.pdbx_description
1 polymer ?
#
loop_
_entity_poly.entity_id
_entity_poly.type
_entity_poly.pdbx_seq_one_letter_code
_entity_poly.pdbx_strand_id
1 'polypeptide(L)'
;MFESLLSLIPEVVLESIFIPIFRPEFNLEASTKFNWFRFLLTLAVSGLFAGAGIWLLLQLLTDSLNTVALFGGLLLLASGGFPAGRAVIDFIDYRRQRLAKIEAEKPYQEL
;
A
#
# COMPACT_ATOMS: atom_id res chain seq x y z
N MET A 1 13.81 -18.37 -12.17
CA MET A 1 12.36 -18.67 -12.17
C MET A 1 11.51 -17.48 -11.74
N PHE A 2 11.93 -16.67 -10.75
CA PHE A 2 11.25 -15.42 -10.38
C PHE A 2 11.36 -14.31 -11.45
N GLU A 3 12.52 -14.21 -12.12
CA GLU A 3 12.74 -13.26 -13.24
C GLU A 3 11.75 -13.45 -14.40
N SER A 4 11.30 -14.69 -14.64
CA SER A 4 10.38 -15.00 -15.74
C SER A 4 8.97 -14.43 -15.51
N LEU A 5 8.50 -14.42 -14.25
CA LEU A 5 7.21 -13.84 -13.87
C LEU A 5 7.21 -12.31 -13.93
N LEU A 6 8.33 -11.67 -13.55
CA LEU A 6 8.50 -10.23 -13.66
C LEU A 6 8.68 -9.78 -15.12
N SER A 7 9.33 -10.57 -15.98
CA SER A 7 9.48 -10.25 -17.41
C SER A 7 8.17 -10.20 -18.20
N LEU A 8 7.10 -10.80 -17.65
CA LEU A 8 5.75 -10.82 -18.24
C LEU A 8 4.99 -9.52 -17.99
N ILE A 9 5.37 -8.75 -16.98
CA ILE A 9 4.81 -7.43 -16.71
C ILE A 9 5.75 -6.43 -17.38
N PRO A 10 5.28 -5.63 -18.35
CA PRO A 10 6.11 -4.61 -18.95
C PRO A 10 6.69 -3.72 -17.85
N GLU A 11 8.00 -3.43 -17.90
CA GLU A 11 8.70 -2.59 -16.92
C GLU A 11 7.97 -1.27 -16.68
N VAL A 12 7.39 -0.71 -17.75
CA VAL A 12 6.51 0.46 -17.71
C VAL A 12 5.30 0.26 -16.79
N VAL A 13 4.63 -0.89 -16.83
CA VAL A 13 3.47 -1.19 -15.96
C VAL A 13 3.91 -1.32 -14.50
N LEU A 14 5.07 -1.94 -14.26
CA LEU A 14 5.62 -2.08 -12.92
C LEU A 14 5.92 -0.69 -12.32
N GLU A 15 6.58 0.18 -13.06
CA GLU A 15 6.96 1.52 -12.59
C GLU A 15 5.78 2.50 -12.52
N SER A 16 4.89 2.49 -13.51
CA SER A 16 3.82 3.49 -13.61
C SER A 16 2.57 3.16 -12.80
N ILE A 17 2.31 1.88 -12.52
CA ILE A 17 1.07 1.44 -11.85
C ILE A 17 1.39 0.82 -10.49
N PHE A 18 2.32 -0.14 -10.42
CA PHE A 18 2.56 -0.85 -9.17
C PHE A 18 3.29 0.00 -8.14
N ILE A 19 4.39 0.68 -8.51
CA ILE A 19 5.16 1.50 -7.55
C ILE A 19 4.28 2.59 -6.89
N PRO A 20 3.49 3.39 -7.62
CA PRO A 20 2.68 4.44 -7.00
C PRO A 20 1.55 3.88 -6.13
N ILE A 21 1.07 2.68 -6.42
CA ILE A 21 0.05 2.01 -5.62
C ILE A 21 0.65 1.47 -4.32
N PHE A 22 1.81 0.83 -4.33
CA PHE A 22 2.43 0.27 -3.12
C PHE A 22 3.25 1.29 -2.33
N ARG A 23 3.59 2.43 -2.93
CA ARG A 23 4.29 3.54 -2.29
C ARG A 23 3.60 4.85 -2.63
N PRO A 24 2.41 5.11 -2.06
CA PRO A 24 1.68 6.33 -2.35
C PRO A 24 2.43 7.55 -1.82
N GLU A 25 2.64 8.53 -2.69
CA GLU A 25 3.14 9.84 -2.28
C GLU A 25 1.97 10.76 -1.96
N PHE A 26 1.92 11.26 -0.73
CA PHE A 26 0.93 12.22 -0.27
C PHE A 26 1.48 13.64 -0.35
N ASN A 27 0.85 14.49 -1.16
CA ASN A 27 1.30 15.87 -1.39
C ASN A 27 0.32 16.88 -0.75
N LEU A 28 0.85 17.84 0.01
CA LEU A 28 0.06 18.93 0.62
C LEU A 28 -0.60 19.86 -0.40
N GLU A 29 -0.03 19.98 -1.61
CA GLU A 29 -0.56 20.79 -2.71
C GLU A 29 -1.66 20.06 -3.49
N ALA A 30 -1.68 18.72 -3.42
CA ALA A 30 -2.72 17.93 -4.05
C ALA A 30 -4.04 18.01 -3.26
N SER A 31 -5.17 17.75 -3.95
CA SER A 31 -6.47 17.74 -3.29
C SER A 31 -6.55 16.65 -2.21
N THR A 32 -7.27 16.93 -1.12
CA THR A 32 -7.47 15.96 -0.02
C THR A 32 -8.09 14.67 -0.52
N LYS A 33 -9.06 14.79 -1.43
CA LYS A 33 -9.79 13.67 -2.02
C LYS A 33 -8.85 12.77 -2.81
N PHE A 34 -7.90 13.36 -3.53
CA PHE A 34 -6.92 12.61 -4.31
C PHE A 34 -5.92 11.84 -3.42
N ASN A 35 -5.39 12.48 -2.38
CA ASN A 35 -4.54 11.78 -1.40
C ASN A 35 -5.30 10.66 -0.67
N TRP A 36 -6.58 10.88 -0.36
CA TRP A 36 -7.43 9.85 0.24
C TRP A 36 -7.70 8.69 -0.72
N PHE A 37 -7.95 8.99 -2.00
CA PHE A 37 -8.09 7.96 -3.04
C PHE A 37 -6.83 7.10 -3.16
N ARG A 38 -5.64 7.73 -3.24
CA ARG A 38 -4.35 7.02 -3.27
C ARG A 38 -4.20 6.10 -2.06
N PHE A 39 -4.48 6.62 -0.87
CA PHE A 39 -4.41 5.84 0.36
C PHE A 39 -5.34 4.62 0.33
N LEU A 40 -6.62 4.82 -0.02
CA LEU A 40 -7.59 3.73 -0.10
C LEU A 40 -7.24 2.70 -1.18
N LEU A 41 -6.72 3.16 -2.33
CA LEU A 41 -6.28 2.28 -3.40
C LEU A 41 -5.10 1.41 -2.93
N THR A 42 -4.11 2.01 -2.27
CA THR A 42 -3.00 1.27 -1.66
C THR A 42 -3.50 0.24 -0.66
N LEU A 43 -4.40 0.61 0.24
CA LEU A 43 -4.97 -0.31 1.21
C LEU A 43 -5.76 -1.45 0.57
N ALA A 44 -6.56 -1.16 -0.46
CA ALA A 44 -7.36 -2.17 -1.14
C ALA A 44 -6.45 -3.20 -1.83
N VAL A 45 -5.49 -2.73 -2.63
CA VAL A 45 -4.56 -3.61 -3.36
C VAL A 45 -3.69 -4.38 -2.37
N SER A 46 -3.07 -3.69 -1.42
CA SER A 46 -2.23 -4.31 -0.40
C SER A 46 -3.00 -5.30 0.48
N GLY A 47 -4.25 -4.97 0.81
CA GLY A 47 -5.17 -5.84 1.55
C GLY A 47 -5.53 -7.11 0.78
N LEU A 48 -5.69 -7.04 -0.55
CA LEU A 48 -5.89 -8.24 -1.37
C LEU A 48 -4.69 -9.18 -1.32
N PHE A 49 -3.46 -8.65 -1.43
CA PHE A 49 -2.24 -9.45 -1.32
C PHE A 49 -2.10 -10.05 0.08
N ALA A 50 -2.26 -9.23 1.13
CA ALA A 50 -2.16 -9.69 2.50
C ALA A 50 -3.24 -10.74 2.84
N GLY A 51 -4.48 -10.50 2.40
CA GLY A 51 -5.61 -11.40 2.59
C GLY A 51 -5.41 -12.74 1.87
N ALA A 52 -4.93 -12.73 0.63
CA ALA A 52 -4.58 -13.95 -0.09
C ALA A 52 -3.46 -14.73 0.61
N GLY A 53 -2.45 -14.02 1.13
CA GLY A 53 -1.39 -14.61 1.95
C GLY A 53 -1.93 -15.27 3.21
N ILE A 54 -2.75 -14.57 3.99
CA ILE A 54 -3.41 -15.11 5.20
C ILE A 54 -4.26 -16.33 4.85
N TRP A 55 -5.06 -16.25 3.79
CA TRP A 55 -5.91 -17.34 3.36
C TRP A 55 -5.10 -18.62 3.06
N LEU A 56 -4.00 -18.50 2.32
CA LEU A 56 -3.11 -19.62 2.04
C LEU A 56 -2.48 -20.19 3.31
N LEU A 57 -2.06 -19.32 4.24
CA LEU A 57 -1.51 -19.74 5.52
C LEU A 57 -2.55 -20.44 6.40
N LEU A 58 -3.82 -20.03 6.34
CA LEU A 58 -4.91 -20.70 7.03
C LEU A 58 -5.22 -22.07 6.40
N GLN A 59 -5.22 -22.19 5.06
CA GLN A 59 -5.39 -23.49 4.40
C GLN A 59 -4.32 -24.49 4.85
N LEU A 60 -3.09 -24.04 5.07
CA LEU A 60 -2.00 -24.89 5.57
C LEU A 60 -2.20 -25.39 7.00
N LEU A 61 -3.05 -24.74 7.79
CA LEU A 61 -3.43 -25.22 9.12
C LEU A 61 -4.49 -26.33 9.05
N THR A 62 -5.33 -26.31 8.01
CA THR A 62 -6.41 -27.28 7.83
C THR A 62 -6.01 -28.48 6.97
N ASP A 63 -5.09 -28.29 6.02
CA ASP A 63 -4.54 -29.34 5.15
C ASP A 63 -3.13 -29.76 5.57
N SER A 64 -2.49 -30.61 4.77
CA SER A 64 -1.08 -30.96 4.95
C SER A 64 -0.16 -29.76 4.75
N LEU A 65 0.82 -29.59 5.64
CA LEU A 65 1.89 -28.61 5.53
C LEU A 65 2.66 -28.77 4.20
N ASN A 66 2.48 -27.80 3.30
CA ASN A 66 3.19 -27.67 2.04
C ASN A 66 4.12 -26.46 2.09
N THR A 67 5.42 -26.71 2.00
CA THR A 67 6.47 -25.68 2.04
C THR A 67 6.28 -24.61 0.96
N VAL A 68 5.86 -24.98 -0.25
CA VAL A 68 5.65 -24.03 -1.35
C VAL A 68 4.50 -23.07 -1.02
N ALA A 69 3.39 -23.60 -0.52
CA ALA A 69 2.27 -22.77 -0.11
C ALA A 69 2.61 -21.91 1.11
N LEU A 70 3.43 -22.41 2.05
CA LEU A 70 3.88 -21.64 3.22
C LEU A 70 4.71 -20.44 2.80
N PHE A 71 5.71 -20.67 1.95
CA PHE A 71 6.53 -19.59 1.41
C PHE A 71 5.70 -18.62 0.57
N GLY A 72 4.81 -19.11 -0.29
CA GLY A 72 3.91 -18.28 -1.09
C GLY A 72 2.99 -17.42 -0.24
N GLY A 73 2.38 -18.00 0.80
CA GLY A 73 1.51 -17.30 1.74
C GLY A 73 2.24 -16.21 2.53
N LEU A 74 3.44 -16.50 3.05
CA LEU A 74 4.28 -15.51 3.72
C LEU A 74 4.74 -14.39 2.79
N LEU A 75 5.11 -14.71 1.55
CA LEU A 75 5.50 -13.73 0.54
C LEU A 75 4.36 -12.76 0.22
N LEU A 76 3.15 -13.29 -0.03
CA LEU A 76 1.96 -12.49 -0.29
C LEU A 76 1.56 -11.64 0.92
N LEU A 77 1.68 -12.21 2.12
CA LEU A 77 1.43 -11.48 3.36
C LEU A 77 2.41 -10.32 3.53
N ALA A 78 3.69 -10.54 3.29
CA ALA A 78 4.71 -9.49 3.38
C ALA A 78 4.52 -8.42 2.28
N SER A 79 4.24 -8.84 1.03
CA SER A 79 4.06 -7.94 -0.09
C SER A 79 2.83 -7.04 0.03
N GLY A 80 1.78 -7.50 0.73
CA GLY A 80 0.62 -6.67 1.06
C GLY A 80 0.77 -5.91 2.37
N GLY A 81 1.17 -6.60 3.44
CA GLY A 81 1.19 -6.05 4.79
C GLY A 81 2.16 -4.89 4.96
N PHE A 82 3.37 -4.98 4.39
CA PHE A 82 4.39 -3.94 4.54
C PHE A 82 3.98 -2.62 3.87
N PRO A 83 3.57 -2.60 2.58
CA PRO A 83 3.04 -1.39 1.95
C PRO A 83 1.82 -0.79 2.63
N ALA A 84 0.86 -1.62 3.06
CA ALA A 84 -0.31 -1.15 3.80
C ALA A 84 0.08 -0.43 5.10
N GLY A 85 0.96 -1.04 5.90
CA GLY A 85 1.46 -0.45 7.13
C GLY A 85 2.17 0.88 6.91
N ARG A 86 3.02 0.94 5.88
CA ARG A 86 3.72 2.19 5.53
C ARG A 86 2.76 3.29 5.09
N ALA A 87 1.81 2.98 4.20
CA ALA A 87 0.83 3.93 3.71
C ALA A 87 -0.03 4.53 4.85
N VAL A 88 -0.33 3.75 5.90
CA VAL A 88 -1.04 4.26 7.08
C VAL A 88 -0.19 5.30 7.83
N ILE A 89 1.09 5.00 8.08
CA ILE A 89 2.00 5.91 8.77
C ILE A 89 2.15 7.21 7.97
N ASP A 90 2.44 7.10 6.68
CA ASP A 90 2.66 8.24 5.80
C ASP A 90 1.38 9.09 5.66
N PHE A 91 0.20 8.47 5.62
CA PHE A 91 -1.07 9.18 5.54
C PHE A 91 -1.38 9.95 6.83
N ILE A 92 -1.10 9.35 8.00
CA ILE A 92 -1.26 10.03 9.30
C ILE A 92 -0.34 11.24 9.37
N ASP A 93 0.91 11.10 8.94
CA ASP A 93 1.87 12.19 8.94
C ASP A 93 1.44 13.33 8.01
N TYR A 94 1.01 13.00 6.78
CA TYR A 94 0.39 13.96 5.86
C TYR A 94 -0.78 14.71 6.50
N ARG A 95 -1.67 14.01 7.22
CA ARG A 95 -2.81 14.66 7.90
C ARG A 95 -2.36 15.62 8.99
N ARG A 96 -1.33 15.27 9.77
CA ARG A 96 -0.76 16.15 10.79
C ARG A 96 -0.17 17.41 10.16
N GLN A 97 0.68 17.26 9.14
CA GLN A 97 1.29 18.39 8.44
C GLN A 97 0.25 19.33 7.84
N ARG A 98 -0.82 18.76 7.25
CA ARG A 98 -1.89 19.57 6.66
C ARG A 98 -2.70 20.35 7.68
N LEU A 99 -2.99 19.76 8.84
CA LEU A 99 -3.64 20.47 9.94
C LEU A 99 -2.78 21.62 10.45
N ALA A 100 -1.47 21.39 10.61
CA ALA A 100 -0.53 22.43 11.02
C ALA A 100 -0.45 23.58 10.00
N LYS A 101 -0.46 23.27 8.68
CA LYS A 101 -0.50 24.29 7.63
C LYS A 101 -1.78 25.12 7.67
N ILE A 102 -2.94 24.48 7.82
CA ILE A 102 -4.23 25.17 7.95
C ILE A 102 -4.23 26.09 9.17
N GLU A 103 -3.69 25.63 10.31
CA GLU A 103 -3.59 26.43 11.52
C GLU A 103 -2.65 27.63 11.37
N ALA A 104 -1.53 27.47 10.66
CA ALA A 104 -0.59 28.55 10.37
C ALA A 104 -1.16 29.60 9.39
N GLU A 105 -2.08 29.20 8.49
CA GLU A 105 -2.72 30.09 7.52
C GLU A 105 -3.92 30.87 8.09
N LYS A 106 -4.57 30.38 9.17
CA LYS A 106 -5.68 31.07 9.86
C LYS A 106 -5.46 32.58 10.12
N PRO A 107 -4.33 33.04 10.69
CA PRO A 107 -4.13 34.47 10.99
C PRO A 107 -4.10 35.37 9.76
N TYR A 108 -3.87 34.82 8.56
CA TYR A 108 -3.82 35.59 7.30
C TYR A 108 -5.16 35.60 6.55
N GLN A 109 -6.13 34.75 6.94
CA GLN A 109 -7.47 34.73 6.34
C GLN A 109 -8.49 35.62 7.07
N GLU A 110 -8.14 36.13 8.26
CA GLU A 110 -8.95 37.03 9.08
C GLU A 110 -8.59 38.52 8.90
N LEU A 111 -7.64 38.83 8.00
CA LEU A 111 -7.22 40.17 7.58
C LEU A 111 -7.79 40.53 6.21
#